data_AF-A0A931U191-F1
#
_entry.id   AF-A0A931U191-F1
#
_cell.length_a   1.000
_cell.length_b   1.000
_cell.length_c   1.000
_cell.angle_alpha   90.00
_cell.angle_beta   90.00
_cell.angle_gamma   90.00
#
_symmetry.space_group_name_H-M   'P 1'
#
loop_
_entity.id
_entity.type
_entity.pdbx_description
1 polymer ?
#
loop_
_entity_poly.entity_id
_entity_poly.type
_entity_poly.pdbx_seq_one_letter_code
_entity_poly.pdbx_strand_id
1 'polypeptide(L)'
;MLQVMFLLVLLFSLLVATVAVQNTTPVTLRVLVFELRDVALSVLVLISIALGAGLALLLGLGTWIGNVRAVRQRDGTIARLQAELARAGAAPPPASVEPPPQRMAPALGDGDGAQRPEPGESRLTPP
;
A
#
# COMPACT_ATOMS: atom_id res chain seq x y z
N MET A 1 7.06 2.32 17.72
CA MET A 1 6.89 0.96 17.15
C MET A 1 8.17 0.14 17.26
N LEU A 2 9.29 0.55 16.65
CA LEU A 2 10.56 -0.20 16.70
C LEU A 2 11.06 -0.50 18.13
N GLN A 3 10.99 0.48 19.03
CA GLN A 3 11.45 0.33 20.42
C GLN A 3 10.62 -0.69 21.23
N VAL A 4 9.32 -0.77 20.97
CA VAL A 4 8.43 -1.77 21.59
C VAL A 4 8.76 -3.17 21.07
N MET A 5 9.01 -3.31 19.76
CA MET A 5 9.47 -4.58 19.19
C MET A 5 10.81 -5.01 19.80
N PHE A 6 11.76 -4.08 19.95
CA PHE A 6 13.06 -4.37 20.54
C PHE A 6 12.93 -4.85 21.99
N LEU A 7 12.06 -4.20 22.77
CA LEU A 7 11.77 -4.61 24.14
C LEU A 7 11.16 -6.00 24.21
N LEU A 8 10.20 -6.32 23.32
CA LEU A 8 9.57 -7.63 23.23
C LEU A 8 10.58 -8.73 22.84
N VAL A 9 11.45 -8.45 21.87
CA VAL A 9 12.50 -9.39 21.45
C VAL A 9 13.51 -9.61 22.57
N LEU A 10 13.92 -8.56 23.28
CA LEU A 10 14.83 -8.67 24.42
C LEU A 10 14.21 -9.50 25.54
N LEU A 11 12.96 -9.25 25.89
CA LEU A 11 12.24 -10.00 26.92
C LEU A 11 12.11 -11.47 26.52
N PHE A 12 11.69 -11.75 25.28
CA PHE A 12 11.61 -13.11 24.75
C PHE A 12 12.96 -13.83 24.80
N SER A 13 14.04 -13.15 24.39
CA SER A 13 15.40 -13.69 24.48
C SER A 13 15.81 -14.03 25.91
N LEU A 14 15.42 -13.21 26.89
CA LEU A 14 15.69 -13.44 28.30
C LEU A 14 14.94 -14.68 28.83
N LEU A 15 13.67 -14.85 28.45
CA LEU A 15 12.89 -16.04 28.80
C LEU A 15 13.55 -17.30 28.25
N VAL A 16 13.93 -17.27 26.97
CA VAL A 16 14.59 -18.39 26.31
C VAL A 16 15.92 -18.74 26.97
N ALA A 17 16.76 -17.74 27.28
CA ALA A 17 18.02 -17.95 28.01
C ALA A 17 17.78 -18.54 29.40
N THR A 18 16.75 -18.08 30.10
CA THR A 18 16.37 -18.60 31.43
C THR A 18 15.95 -20.07 31.35
N VAL A 19 15.10 -20.43 30.38
CA VAL A 19 14.71 -21.82 30.12
C VAL A 19 15.92 -22.68 29.78
N ALA A 20 16.89 -22.14 29.04
CA ALA A 20 18.12 -22.86 28.71
C ALA A 20 19.01 -23.16 29.93
N VAL A 21 19.15 -22.18 30.82
CA VAL A 21 19.94 -22.33 32.05
C VAL A 21 19.24 -23.22 33.08
N GLN A 22 17.90 -23.16 33.17
CA GLN A 22 17.14 -23.89 34.19
C GLN A 22 16.72 -25.31 33.76
N ASN A 23 16.47 -25.55 32.47
CA ASN A 23 16.15 -26.87 31.95
C ASN A 23 17.38 -27.48 31.25
N THR A 24 18.36 -27.88 32.07
CA THR A 24 19.51 -28.69 31.65
C THR A 24 19.22 -30.19 31.70
N THR A 25 17.97 -30.59 31.92
CA THR A 25 17.56 -31.99 31.93
C THR A 25 17.96 -32.65 30.61
N PRO A 26 18.91 -33.59 30.64
CA PRO A 26 19.42 -34.21 29.43
C PRO A 26 18.33 -35.13 28.84
N VAL A 27 18.07 -34.97 27.55
CA VAL A 27 17.14 -35.82 26.82
C VAL A 27 17.93 -36.59 25.76
N THR A 28 17.73 -37.90 25.71
CA THR A 28 18.33 -38.74 24.66
C THR A 28 17.45 -38.66 23.43
N LEU A 29 17.99 -38.14 22.33
CA LEU A 29 17.32 -38.16 21.03
C LEU A 29 17.87 -39.28 20.16
N ARG A 30 16.98 -40.19 19.75
CA ARG A 30 17.27 -41.19 18.74
C ARG A 30 16.67 -40.73 17.42
N VAL A 31 17.51 -40.16 16.57
CA VAL A 31 17.19 -39.82 15.18
C VAL A 31 17.40 -41.06 14.31
N LEU A 32 16.74 -41.11 13.15
CA LEU A 32 16.67 -42.30 12.28
C LEU A 32 18.04 -42.96 11.95
N VAL A 33 19.14 -42.18 12.00
CA VAL A 33 20.52 -42.64 11.73
C VAL A 33 21.50 -42.28 12.87
N PHE A 34 21.12 -41.44 13.84
CA PHE A 34 22.03 -40.88 14.83
C PHE A 34 21.40 -40.85 16.22
N GLU A 35 22.19 -41.13 17.26
CA GLU A 35 21.76 -41.03 18.66
C GLU A 35 22.53 -39.89 19.33
N LEU A 36 21.84 -38.82 19.68
CA LEU A 36 22.40 -37.72 20.47
C LEU A 36 22.05 -37.95 21.93
N ARG A 37 23.07 -38.26 22.73
CA ARG A 37 22.97 -38.42 24.19
C ARG A 37 23.33 -37.12 24.90
N ASP A 38 22.73 -36.92 26.06
CA ASP A 38 23.02 -35.82 26.99
C ASP A 38 22.86 -34.39 26.43
N VAL A 39 21.98 -34.23 25.45
CA VAL A 39 21.63 -32.90 24.94
C VAL A 39 20.51 -32.31 25.77
N ALA A 40 20.71 -31.09 26.29
CA ALA A 40 19.67 -30.36 26.99
C ALA A 40 18.50 -30.05 26.03
N LEU A 41 17.28 -30.34 26.45
CA LEU A 41 16.06 -30.09 25.66
C LEU A 41 15.97 -28.65 25.15
N SER A 42 16.41 -27.71 25.98
CA SER A 42 16.43 -26.28 25.67
C SER A 42 17.28 -25.94 24.44
N VAL A 43 18.46 -26.55 24.28
CA VAL A 43 19.33 -26.36 23.11
C VAL A 43 18.61 -26.81 21.84
N LEU A 44 17.89 -27.92 21.92
CA LEU A 44 17.14 -28.47 20.80
C LEU A 44 15.99 -27.55 20.36
N VAL A 45 15.25 -27.03 21.34
CA VAL A 45 14.18 -26.03 21.10
C VAL A 45 14.77 -24.76 20.50
N LEU A 46 15.92 -24.29 21.00
CA LEU A 46 16.61 -23.11 20.49
C LEU A 46 16.98 -23.27 19.01
N ILE A 47 17.56 -24.41 18.65
CA ILE A 47 17.98 -24.71 17.28
C ILE A 47 16.77 -24.80 16.35
N SER A 48 15.67 -25.41 16.81
CA SER A 48 14.43 -25.49 16.04
C SER A 48 13.83 -24.11 15.77
N ILE A 49 13.76 -23.25 16.80
CA ILE A 49 13.30 -21.87 16.65
C ILE A 49 14.23 -21.09 15.71
N ALA A 50 15.55 -21.22 15.87
CA ALA A 50 16.52 -20.53 15.02
C ALA A 50 16.41 -20.95 13.56
N LEU A 51 16.24 -22.25 13.29
CA LEU A 51 16.00 -22.79 11.95
C LEU A 51 14.68 -22.29 11.37
N GLY A 52 13.58 -22.34 12.14
CA GLY A 52 12.28 -21.84 11.72
C GLY A 52 12.30 -20.35 11.40
N ALA A 53 12.92 -19.54 12.26
CA ALA A 53 13.09 -18.11 12.05
C ALA A 53 14.00 -17.82 10.85
N GLY A 54 15.09 -18.57 10.67
CA GLY A 54 15.98 -18.46 9.53
C GLY A 54 15.26 -18.75 8.21
N LEU A 55 14.43 -19.79 8.16
CA LEU A 55 13.61 -20.11 6.99
C LEU A 55 12.55 -19.03 6.73
N ALA A 56 11.87 -18.54 7.77
CA ALA A 56 10.91 -17.46 7.65
C ALA A 56 11.55 -16.17 7.13
N LEU A 57 12.76 -15.84 7.59
CA LEU A 57 13.56 -14.72 7.06
C LEU A 57 13.91 -14.93 5.60
N LEU A 58 14.35 -16.13 5.21
CA LEU A 58 14.71 -16.45 3.82
C LEU A 58 13.51 -16.29 2.88
N LEU A 59 12.33 -16.76 3.31
CA LEU A 59 11.07 -16.60 2.57
C LEU A 59 10.61 -15.13 2.54
N GLY A 60 10.72 -14.41 3.65
CA GLY A 60 10.40 -12.98 3.75
C GLY A 60 11.32 -12.09 2.91
N LEU A 61 12.58 -12.49 2.71
CA LEU A 61 13.51 -11.77 1.86
C LEU A 61 13.12 -11.87 0.38
N GLY A 62 12.61 -13.03 -0.05
CA GLY A 62 12.07 -13.22 -1.40
C GLY A 62 10.88 -12.31 -1.69
N THR A 63 9.95 -12.17 -0.75
CA THR A 63 8.78 -11.28 -0.91
C THR A 63 9.17 -9.80 -0.84
N TRP A 64 10.17 -9.45 -0.03
CA TRP A 64 10.70 -8.08 0.06
C TRP A 64 11.29 -7.59 -1.26
N ILE A 65 12.05 -8.42 -1.98
CA ILE A 65 12.61 -8.07 -3.30
C ILE A 65 11.51 -7.76 -4.32
N GLY A 66 10.43 -8.55 -4.31
CA GLY A 66 9.26 -8.30 -5.17
C GLY A 66 8.60 -6.95 -4.88
N ASN A 67 8.44 -6.63 -3.60
CA ASN A 67 7.86 -5.36 -3.17
C ASN A 67 8.74 -4.15 -3.54
N VAL A 68 10.07 -4.24 -3.43
CA VAL A 68 10.98 -3.14 -3.82
C VAL A 68 10.88 -2.84 -5.32
N ARG A 69 10.75 -3.88 -6.17
CA ARG A 69 10.53 -3.70 -7.62
C ARG A 69 9.17 -3.07 -7.91
N ALA A 70 8.13 -3.48 -7.21
CA ALA A 70 6.80 -2.90 -7.34
C ALA A 70 6.76 -1.43 -6.90
N VAL A 71 7.51 -1.06 -5.85
CA VAL A 71 7.65 0.34 -5.40
C VAL A 71 8.34 1.18 -6.48
N ARG A 72 9.45 0.70 -7.08
CA ARG A 72 10.10 1.41 -8.19
C ARG A 72 9.19 1.65 -9.40
N GLN A 73 8.30 0.71 -9.72
CA GLN A 73 7.32 0.90 -10.80
C GLN A 73 6.25 1.95 -10.43
N ARG A 74 5.78 1.95 -9.19
CA ARG A 74 4.84 2.95 -8.68
C ARG A 74 5.46 4.35 -8.68
N ASP A 75 6.71 4.48 -8.26
CA ASP A 75 7.44 5.76 -8.25
C ASP A 75 7.62 6.34 -9.67
N GLY A 76 7.93 5.49 -10.66
CA GLY A 76 8.01 5.91 -12.06
C GLY A 76 6.66 6.38 -12.62
N THR A 77 5.56 5.77 -12.15
CA THR A 77 4.20 6.17 -12.56
C THR A 77 3.82 7.50 -11.92
N ILE A 78 4.17 7.70 -10.64
CA ILE A 78 3.96 8.98 -9.94
C ILE A 78 4.75 10.10 -10.63
N ALA A 79 6.03 9.88 -10.94
CA ALA A 79 6.87 10.87 -11.62
C ALA A 79 6.33 11.25 -13.01
N ARG A 80 5.81 10.26 -13.76
CA ARG A 80 5.17 10.50 -15.06
C ARG A 80 3.87 11.30 -14.93
N LEU A 81 2.99 10.92 -14.01
CA LEU A 81 1.74 11.63 -13.75
C LEU A 81 2.00 13.07 -13.26
N GLN A 82 3.01 13.27 -12.43
CA GLN A 82 3.44 14.61 -12.01
C GLN A 82 4.00 15.44 -13.18
N ALA A 83 4.76 14.82 -14.09
CA ALA A 83 5.25 15.49 -15.29
C ALA A 83 4.13 15.86 -16.29
N GLU A 84 3.11 15.00 -16.43
CA GLU A 84 1.93 15.28 -17.26
C GLU A 84 1.09 16.41 -16.64
N LEU A 85 0.90 16.42 -15.33
CA LEU A 85 0.25 17.53 -14.61
C LEU A 85 1.04 18.83 -14.72
N ALA A 86 2.37 18.78 -14.60
CA ALA A 86 3.23 19.95 -14.78
C ALA A 86 3.18 20.50 -16.21
N ARG A 87 3.10 19.63 -17.23
CA ARG A 87 2.92 20.05 -18.63
C ARG A 87 1.53 20.59 -18.91
N ALA A 88 0.48 20.01 -18.33
CA ALA A 88 -0.88 20.51 -18.45
C ALA A 88 -1.06 21.85 -17.71
N GLY A 89 -0.37 22.06 -16.58
CA GLY A 89 -0.34 23.33 -15.85
C GLY A 89 0.60 24.38 -16.44
N ALA A 90 1.62 23.97 -17.21
CA ALA A 90 2.56 24.87 -17.90
C ALA A 90 2.18 25.13 -19.36
N ALA A 91 1.11 24.53 -19.87
CA ALA A 91 0.52 24.94 -21.14
C ALA A 91 0.04 26.39 -20.98
N PRO A 92 0.46 27.33 -21.85
CA PRO A 92 -0.10 28.66 -21.83
C PRO A 92 -1.63 28.55 -21.91
N PRO A 93 -2.40 29.43 -21.24
CA PRO A 93 -3.84 29.48 -21.43
C PRO A 93 -4.10 29.48 -22.94
N PRO A 94 -5.04 28.65 -23.45
CA PRO A 94 -5.33 28.62 -24.87
C PRO A 94 -5.50 30.06 -25.30
N ALA A 95 -4.64 30.49 -26.23
CA ALA A 95 -4.65 31.83 -26.79
C ALA A 95 -6.11 32.20 -26.99
N SER A 96 -6.50 33.30 -26.35
CA SER A 96 -7.84 33.86 -26.34
C SER A 96 -8.51 33.50 -27.65
N VAL A 97 -9.53 32.64 -27.59
CA VAL A 97 -10.49 32.55 -28.68
C VAL A 97 -11.12 33.93 -28.69
N GLU A 98 -10.51 34.80 -29.49
CA GLU A 98 -11.00 36.12 -29.82
C GLU A 98 -12.44 35.89 -30.31
N PRO A 99 -13.43 36.46 -29.63
CA PRO A 99 -14.82 36.24 -29.99
C PRO A 99 -14.98 36.65 -31.46
N PRO A 100 -15.69 35.85 -32.28
CA PRO A 100 -15.91 36.19 -33.67
C PRO A 100 -16.48 37.61 -33.74
N PRO A 101 -16.05 38.44 -34.72
CA PRO A 101 -16.46 39.83 -34.79
C PRO A 101 -17.99 39.87 -34.79
N GLN A 102 -18.55 40.50 -33.76
CA GLN A 102 -19.98 40.82 -33.72
C GLN A 102 -20.24 41.74 -34.91
N ARG A 103 -20.63 41.14 -36.05
CA ARG A 103 -21.23 41.88 -37.14
C ARG A 103 -22.45 42.54 -36.57
N MET A 104 -22.34 43.86 -36.39
CA MET A 104 -23.46 44.77 -36.23
C MET A 104 -24.46 44.46 -37.35
N ALA A 105 -25.51 43.71 -37.03
CA ALA A 105 -26.64 43.51 -37.90
C ALA A 105 -27.48 44.79 -37.84
N PRO A 106 -27.83 45.41 -38.98
CA PRO A 106 -28.63 46.62 -39.00
C PRO A 106 -30.06 46.32 -38.56
N ALA A 107 -30.63 47.27 -37.82
CA ALA A 107 -32.03 47.31 -37.45
C ALA A 107 -32.94 47.38 -38.70
N LEU A 108 -33.91 46.48 -38.78
CA LEU A 108 -35.20 46.52 -39.50
C LEU A 108 -35.73 45.07 -39.47
N GLY A 109 -36.93 44.68 -39.06
CA GLY A 109 -38.17 45.34 -38.72
C GLY A 109 -39.26 44.24 -38.75
N ASP A 110 -40.30 44.44 -37.94
CA ASP A 110 -41.67 43.93 -38.06
C ASP A 110 -42.04 42.44 -38.04
N GLY A 111 -43.05 42.18 -37.19
CA GLY A 111 -44.03 41.10 -37.27
C GLY A 111 -43.52 39.75 -36.77
N ASP A 112 -44.29 38.90 -36.12
CA ASP A 112 -45.70 38.84 -35.79
C ASP A 112 -45.77 37.57 -34.91
N GLY A 113 -46.10 37.66 -33.63
CA GLY A 113 -47.40 37.14 -33.23
C GLY A 113 -47.31 35.73 -32.62
N ALA A 114 -48.17 35.47 -31.65
CA ALA A 114 -48.54 34.17 -31.10
C ALA A 114 -47.64 33.51 -30.03
N GLN A 115 -47.96 33.91 -28.79
CA GLN A 115 -48.43 33.02 -27.71
C GLN A 115 -47.42 32.16 -26.93
N ARG A 116 -47.05 32.73 -25.76
CA ARG A 116 -47.12 32.05 -24.46
C ARG A 116 -48.54 31.47 -24.24
N PRO A 117 -48.66 30.31 -23.55
CA PRO A 117 -48.73 30.41 -22.09
C PRO A 117 -47.85 29.41 -21.33
N GLU A 118 -47.49 29.89 -20.15
CA GLU A 118 -46.88 29.28 -18.96
C GLU A 118 -47.74 28.14 -18.34
N PRO A 119 -47.47 27.67 -17.11
CA PRO A 119 -46.41 26.76 -16.69
C PRO A 119 -47.00 25.53 -15.94
N GLY A 120 -46.27 24.42 -15.86
CA GLY A 120 -46.75 23.19 -15.22
C GLY A 120 -45.79 22.64 -14.18
N GLU A 121 -45.73 23.26 -13.01
CA GLU A 121 -45.28 22.62 -11.76
C GLU A 121 -46.26 21.49 -11.38
N SER A 122 -45.77 20.26 -11.18
CA SER A 122 -46.14 19.47 -9.99
C SER A 122 -45.57 18.05 -9.96
N ARG A 123 -44.93 17.78 -8.81
CA ARG A 123 -44.94 16.53 -8.01
C ARG A 123 -43.94 15.44 -8.41
N LEU A 124 -43.01 15.09 -7.50
CA LEU A 124 -43.14 14.03 -6.47
C LEU A 124 -43.53 12.70 -7.12
N THR A 125 -42.80 11.58 -7.03
CA THR A 125 -42.19 10.93 -5.86
C THR A 125 -41.44 9.66 -6.34
N PRO A 126 -40.49 9.11 -5.55
CA PRO A 126 -39.86 7.80 -5.78
C PRO A 126 -40.79 6.66 -5.32
N PRO A 127 -40.51 5.40 -5.73
CA PRO A 127 -39.70 4.51 -4.89
C PRO A 127 -38.57 3.78 -5.64
#